data_AF-A0A6I4NSM7-F1
#
_entry.id   AF-A0A6I4NSM7-F1
#
_cell.length_a   1.000
_cell.length_b   1.000
_cell.length_c   1.000
_cell.angle_alpha   90.00
_cell.angle_beta   90.00
_cell.angle_gamma   90.00
#
_symmetry.space_group_name_H-M   'P 1'
#
loop_
_entity.id
_entity.type
_entity.pdbx_description
1 polymer ?
#
loop_
_entity_poly.entity_id
_entity_poly.type
_entity_poly.pdbx_seq_one_letter_code
_entity_poly.pdbx_strand_id
1 'polypeptide(L)'
;MTRLTRIGGPTVLVELDGRRILVDPTFDPPGREYAFALGTRSTKLLGPALGIDELGPIDLVLVSHDHHADNLDDAGRGMLGSAGHVVTTASGAKRLTSGADALPTGRVTGLRAWESVELPGDEQRGLEPLEVTATPCRHGPPLTRPIVGDVVGFALRRPGADGFAVWVTGDTVWYGGVRDAADRLDVDVAIVNVGGVRFGITGPLHYTMTGRQAVSLVQRLEPRVAAFAHYDGWSHFLDGPDGLRTAVEAAPSELQDRVRWLPDGRSVEV
;
A
#
# COMPACT_ATOMS: atom_id res chain seq x y z
N MET A 1 -4.82 -19.13 3.95
CA MET A 1 -6.13 -18.56 3.54
C MET A 1 -6.11 -17.09 3.84
N THR A 2 -6.46 -16.25 2.86
CA THR A 2 -6.16 -14.82 2.90
C THR A 2 -7.41 -14.03 3.28
N ARG A 3 -7.27 -13.04 4.18
CA ARG A 3 -8.32 -12.08 4.48
C ARG A 3 -7.81 -10.67 4.39
N LEU A 4 -8.67 -9.78 3.91
CA LEU A 4 -8.38 -8.37 3.74
C LEU A 4 -9.40 -7.55 4.54
N THR A 5 -8.92 -6.59 5.32
CA THR A 5 -9.76 -5.60 5.99
C THR A 5 -9.26 -4.22 5.62
N ARG A 6 -10.09 -3.44 4.91
CA ARG A 6 -9.78 -2.04 4.63
C ARG A 6 -10.05 -1.22 5.90
N ILE A 7 -9.03 -0.49 6.34
CA ILE A 7 -9.13 0.39 7.52
C ILE A 7 -9.48 1.81 7.09
N GLY A 8 -8.94 2.28 5.96
CA GLY A 8 -9.22 3.61 5.41
C GLY A 8 -7.99 4.16 4.70
N GLY A 9 -8.19 5.07 3.72
CA GLY A 9 -7.08 5.55 2.89
C GLY A 9 -6.31 4.38 2.24
N PRO A 10 -4.98 4.32 2.33
CA PRO A 10 -4.20 3.19 1.84
C PRO A 10 -4.11 2.03 2.84
N THR A 11 -4.62 2.21 4.05
CA THR A 11 -4.42 1.26 5.14
C THR A 11 -5.28 0.02 4.97
N VAL A 12 -4.60 -1.13 4.81
CA VAL A 12 -5.23 -2.45 4.70
C VAL A 12 -4.54 -3.41 5.66
N LEU A 13 -5.33 -4.10 6.46
CA LEU A 13 -4.87 -5.27 7.22
C LEU A 13 -5.01 -6.51 6.33
N VAL A 14 -3.89 -7.19 6.12
CA VAL A 14 -3.78 -8.43 5.37
C VAL A 14 -3.49 -9.56 6.36
N GLU A 15 -4.39 -10.52 6.46
CA GLU A 15 -4.18 -11.76 7.21
C GLU A 15 -3.78 -12.84 6.22
N LEU A 16 -2.50 -13.22 6.20
CA LEU A 16 -1.92 -14.17 5.25
C LEU A 16 -1.28 -15.33 6.01
N ASP A 17 -1.85 -16.52 5.87
CA ASP A 17 -1.34 -17.75 6.49
C ASP A 17 -1.05 -17.58 8.00
N GLY A 18 -1.99 -16.96 8.72
CA GLY A 18 -1.90 -16.68 10.16
C GLY A 18 -1.11 -15.42 10.52
N ARG A 19 -0.32 -14.85 9.61
CA ARG A 19 0.41 -13.60 9.81
C ARG A 19 -0.52 -12.40 9.65
N ARG A 20 -0.42 -11.42 10.55
CA ARG A 20 -1.15 -10.13 10.48
C ARG A 20 -0.21 -9.04 9.96
N ILE A 21 -0.47 -8.57 8.75
CA ILE A 21 0.37 -7.63 8.01
C ILE A 21 -0.41 -6.33 7.80
N LEU A 22 0.11 -5.20 8.26
CA LEU A 22 -0.53 -3.90 8.10
C LEU A 22 0.19 -3.09 7.02
N VAL A 23 -0.55 -2.62 6.03
CA VAL A 23 -0.03 -1.81 4.92
C VAL A 23 -0.30 -0.33 5.21
N ASP A 24 0.69 0.54 5.01
CA ASP A 24 0.59 2.01 5.01
C ASP A 24 -0.33 2.57 6.11
N PRO A 25 0.06 2.48 7.40
CA PRO A 25 -0.81 2.78 8.53
C PRO A 25 -1.14 4.28 8.65
N THR A 26 -2.43 4.61 8.61
CA THR A 26 -2.95 5.97 8.84
C THR A 26 -4.12 6.00 9.83
N PHE A 27 -3.89 6.49 11.04
CA PHE A 27 -4.85 6.43 12.16
C PHE A 27 -5.25 7.77 12.76
N ASP A 28 -4.69 8.89 12.30
CA ASP A 28 -5.08 10.22 12.77
C ASP A 28 -6.59 10.47 12.53
N PRO A 29 -7.28 11.22 13.41
CA PRO A 29 -8.66 11.60 13.18
C PRO A 29 -8.79 12.55 11.97
N PRO A 30 -9.99 12.66 11.37
CA PRO A 30 -10.22 13.59 10.27
C PRO A 30 -10.13 15.06 10.75
N GLY A 31 -9.89 15.96 9.81
CA GLY A 31 -9.94 17.41 10.00
C GLY A 31 -8.58 18.11 10.02
N ARG A 32 -7.47 17.38 10.19
CA ARG A 32 -6.13 17.96 10.11
C ARG A 32 -5.68 18.13 8.66
N GLU A 33 -5.01 19.25 8.40
CA GLU A 33 -4.30 19.53 7.15
C GLU A 33 -2.83 19.15 7.28
N TYR A 34 -2.30 18.46 6.25
CA TYR A 34 -0.93 18.00 6.17
C TYR A 34 -0.25 18.68 4.98
N ALA A 35 1.00 19.06 5.18
CA ALA A 35 1.84 19.63 4.13
C ALA A 35 2.60 18.53 3.39
N PHE A 36 2.62 18.61 2.08
CA PHE A 36 3.34 17.71 1.19
C PHE A 36 4.38 18.51 0.38
N ALA A 37 5.09 17.82 -0.51
CA ALA A 37 6.08 18.47 -1.38
C ALA A 37 5.46 19.61 -2.21
N LEU A 38 6.31 20.56 -2.64
CA LEU A 38 5.92 21.72 -3.46
C LEU A 38 4.88 22.65 -2.81
N GLY A 39 4.79 22.66 -1.48
CA GLY A 39 3.82 23.50 -0.75
C GLY A 39 2.37 23.06 -0.92
N THR A 40 2.15 21.86 -1.47
CA THR A 40 0.82 21.27 -1.58
C THR A 40 0.32 20.81 -0.21
N ARG A 41 -0.99 20.72 -0.05
CA ARG A 41 -1.63 20.33 1.20
C ARG A 41 -2.79 19.38 0.94
N SER A 42 -3.07 18.53 1.92
CA SER A 42 -4.26 17.68 1.92
C SER A 42 -4.86 17.62 3.31
N THR A 43 -6.17 17.59 3.38
CA THR A 43 -6.92 17.38 4.61
C THR A 43 -7.36 15.93 4.69
N LYS A 44 -7.14 15.29 5.84
CA LYS A 44 -7.73 13.98 6.12
C LYS A 44 -9.22 14.15 6.34
N LEU A 45 -10.05 13.51 5.51
CA LEU A 45 -11.51 13.66 5.49
C LEU A 45 -12.23 12.56 6.26
N LEU A 46 -11.66 11.36 6.29
CA LEU A 46 -12.22 10.19 6.97
C LEU A 46 -11.21 9.66 7.99
N GLY A 47 -11.71 9.27 9.17
CA GLY A 47 -10.92 8.55 10.16
C GLY A 47 -10.79 7.07 9.82
N PRO A 48 -9.94 6.33 10.56
CA PRO A 48 -9.83 4.89 10.38
C PRO A 48 -11.13 4.19 10.84
N ALA A 49 -11.53 3.14 10.13
CA ALA A 49 -12.71 2.34 10.41
C ALA A 49 -12.55 1.47 11.68
N LEU A 50 -11.30 1.17 12.04
CA LEU A 50 -10.90 0.48 13.27
C LEU A 50 -9.69 1.23 13.85
N GLY A 51 -9.70 1.46 15.17
CA GLY A 51 -8.56 2.01 15.89
C GLY A 51 -7.41 1.01 16.00
N ILE A 52 -6.20 1.51 16.32
CA ILE A 52 -4.99 0.69 16.51
C ILE A 52 -5.24 -0.44 17.52
N ASP A 53 -5.93 -0.13 18.63
CA ASP A 53 -6.20 -1.08 19.71
C ASP A 53 -7.16 -2.22 19.31
N GLU A 54 -7.92 -2.04 18.23
CA GLU A 54 -8.86 -3.05 17.71
C GLU A 54 -8.18 -4.05 16.75
N LEU A 55 -6.97 -3.74 16.28
CA LEU A 55 -6.24 -4.58 15.31
C LEU A 55 -5.51 -5.76 15.96
N GLY A 56 -5.35 -5.76 17.28
CA GLY A 56 -4.50 -6.74 17.96
C GLY A 56 -3.03 -6.70 17.51
N PRO A 57 -2.23 -7.73 17.82
CA PRO A 57 -0.82 -7.76 17.47
C PRO A 57 -0.58 -7.72 15.96
N ILE A 58 0.39 -6.91 15.51
CA ILE A 58 0.81 -6.81 14.11
C ILE A 58 2.21 -7.42 13.96
N ASP A 59 2.32 -8.41 13.07
CA ASP A 59 3.58 -9.13 12.84
C ASP A 59 4.52 -8.35 11.94
N LEU A 60 3.95 -7.69 10.92
CA LEU A 60 4.67 -6.98 9.90
C LEU A 60 3.93 -5.71 9.53
N VAL A 61 4.65 -4.60 9.43
CA VAL A 61 4.15 -3.39 8.78
C VAL A 61 4.90 -3.19 7.46
N LEU A 62 4.14 -2.97 6.39
CA LEU A 62 4.65 -2.60 5.08
C LEU A 62 4.40 -1.11 4.87
N VAL A 63 5.47 -0.31 4.78
CA VAL A 63 5.39 1.13 4.55
C VAL A 63 5.96 1.44 3.17
N SER A 64 5.08 1.66 2.19
CA SER A 64 5.44 1.92 0.79
C SER A 64 6.34 3.14 0.68
N HIS A 65 6.14 4.13 1.55
CA HIS A 65 6.99 5.29 1.78
C HIS A 65 6.58 6.02 3.08
N ASP A 66 7.53 6.65 3.76
CA ASP A 66 7.34 7.18 5.12
C ASP A 66 7.18 8.71 5.20
N HIS A 67 7.32 9.41 4.07
CA HIS A 67 7.44 10.87 4.02
C HIS A 67 6.15 11.58 3.62
N HIS A 68 5.12 10.85 3.18
CA HIS A 68 3.79 11.41 2.94
C HIS A 68 2.83 10.88 4.00
N ALA A 69 2.10 11.80 4.64
CA ALA A 69 1.26 11.50 5.78
C ALA A 69 -0.01 10.72 5.41
N ASP A 70 -0.39 10.70 4.14
CA ASP A 70 -1.47 9.87 3.61
C ASP A 70 -1.13 8.38 3.55
N ASN A 71 0.14 8.00 3.67
CA ASN A 71 0.59 6.61 3.78
C ASN A 71 1.26 6.26 5.12
N LEU A 72 1.67 7.27 5.89
CA LEU A 72 2.17 7.11 7.26
C LEU A 72 1.95 8.41 8.06
N ASP A 73 0.78 8.54 8.70
CA ASP A 73 0.48 9.69 9.56
C ASP A 73 1.11 9.58 10.96
N ASP A 74 0.86 10.56 11.83
CA ASP A 74 1.57 10.62 13.12
C ASP A 74 1.18 9.44 14.03
N ALA A 75 -0.11 9.10 14.12
CA ALA A 75 -0.57 7.92 14.85
C ALA A 75 -0.07 6.60 14.23
N GLY A 76 -0.08 6.50 12.90
CA GLY A 76 0.46 5.35 12.16
C GLY A 76 1.96 5.17 12.37
N ARG A 77 2.73 6.26 12.41
CA ARG A 77 4.15 6.25 12.75
C ARG A 77 4.38 5.85 14.20
N GLY A 78 3.56 6.35 15.12
CA GLY A 78 3.62 6.02 16.55
C GLY A 78 3.43 4.53 16.83
N MET A 79 2.58 3.83 16.05
CA MET A 79 2.35 2.40 16.26
C MET A 79 3.49 1.50 15.78
N LEU A 80 4.40 1.97 14.91
CA LEU A 80 5.47 1.13 14.35
C LEU A 80 6.35 0.47 15.43
N GLY A 81 6.41 1.09 16.62
CA GLY A 81 7.09 0.55 17.80
C GLY A 81 6.54 -0.80 18.28
N SER A 82 5.24 -1.06 18.11
CA SER A 82 4.58 -2.29 18.58
C SER A 82 4.56 -3.42 17.55
N ALA A 83 4.94 -3.15 16.29
CA ALA A 83 5.00 -4.16 15.25
C ALA A 83 6.20 -5.11 15.46
N GLY A 84 6.05 -6.37 15.04
CA GLY A 84 7.13 -7.35 15.02
C GLY A 84 8.29 -6.93 14.13
N HIS A 85 7.97 -6.50 12.90
CA HIS A 85 8.95 -6.02 11.92
C HIS A 85 8.35 -4.93 11.01
N VAL A 86 9.19 -4.07 10.45
CA VAL A 86 8.81 -3.04 9.47
C VAL A 86 9.64 -3.23 8.20
N VAL A 87 8.97 -3.30 7.05
CA VAL A 87 9.63 -3.26 5.74
C VAL A 87 9.22 -1.98 5.02
N THR A 88 10.21 -1.24 4.51
CA THR A 88 9.99 0.03 3.82
C THR A 88 11.06 0.28 2.76
N THR A 89 11.11 1.47 2.18
CA THR A 89 12.17 1.89 1.26
C THR A 89 13.53 1.97 1.94
N ALA A 90 14.61 1.79 1.19
CA ALA A 90 15.97 1.96 1.70
C ALA A 90 16.22 3.35 2.33
N SER A 91 15.58 4.41 1.83
CA SER A 91 15.68 5.75 2.41
C SER A 91 14.76 5.92 3.62
N GLY A 92 13.56 5.32 3.61
CA GLY A 92 12.64 5.30 4.75
C GLY A 92 13.22 4.57 5.95
N ALA A 93 13.87 3.42 5.76
CA ALA A 93 14.51 2.70 6.85
C ALA A 93 15.55 3.55 7.57
N LYS A 94 16.40 4.28 6.82
CA LYS A 94 17.36 5.22 7.41
C LYS A 94 16.70 6.29 8.27
N ARG A 95 15.56 6.84 7.83
CA ARG A 95 14.79 7.84 8.59
C ARG A 95 14.12 7.23 9.82
N LEU A 96 13.51 6.06 9.68
CA LEU A 96 12.80 5.38 10.77
C LEU A 96 13.73 4.85 11.86
N THR A 97 15.01 4.61 11.56
CA THR A 97 16.01 4.19 12.55
C THR A 97 16.91 5.34 13.01
N SER A 98 16.54 6.59 12.72
CA SER A 98 17.30 7.78 13.13
C SER A 98 16.39 8.77 13.86
N GLY A 99 16.91 9.45 14.88
CA GLY A 99 16.19 10.49 15.62
C GLY A 99 15.64 10.02 16.98
N ALA A 100 14.78 10.84 17.57
CA ALA A 100 14.28 10.64 18.93
C ALA A 100 13.34 9.42 19.04
N ASP A 101 12.52 9.19 18.02
CA ASP A 101 11.54 8.09 17.95
C ASP A 101 12.05 6.93 17.07
N ALA A 102 13.37 6.72 17.06
CA ALA A 102 14.01 5.74 16.21
C ALA A 102 13.58 4.31 16.59
N LEU A 103 13.16 3.55 15.58
CA LEU A 103 12.94 2.12 15.70
C LEU A 103 14.28 1.37 15.81
N PRO A 104 14.33 0.22 16.49
CA PRO A 104 15.53 -0.61 16.54
C PRO A 104 15.93 -1.06 15.13
N THR A 105 17.20 -0.88 14.75
CA THR A 105 17.71 -1.21 13.40
C THR A 105 17.44 -2.66 12.99
N GLY A 106 17.46 -3.60 13.93
CA GLY A 106 17.17 -5.02 13.68
C GLY A 106 15.70 -5.33 13.33
N ARG A 107 14.78 -4.38 13.50
CA ARG A 107 13.34 -4.53 13.20
C ARG A 107 12.88 -3.73 11.98
N VAL A 108 13.79 -3.08 11.26
CA VAL A 108 13.45 -2.26 10.10
C VAL A 108 14.31 -2.70 8.91
N THR A 109 13.67 -3.18 7.86
CA THR A 109 14.35 -3.50 6.60
C THR A 109 13.99 -2.48 5.54
N GLY A 110 15.02 -1.84 4.98
CA GLY A 110 14.90 -0.95 3.84
C GLY A 110 15.24 -1.67 2.55
N LEU A 111 14.33 -1.66 1.57
CA LEU A 111 14.49 -2.30 0.28
C LEU A 111 14.49 -1.28 -0.86
N ARG A 112 15.20 -1.60 -1.94
CA ARG A 112 15.03 -1.00 -3.27
C ARG A 112 14.17 -1.93 -4.13
N ALA A 113 13.66 -1.41 -5.24
CA ALA A 113 12.91 -2.22 -6.19
C ALA A 113 13.72 -3.48 -6.61
N TRP A 114 13.06 -4.63 -6.54
CA TRP A 114 13.57 -5.99 -6.75
C TRP A 114 14.55 -6.53 -5.71
N GLU A 115 14.81 -5.79 -4.62
CA GLU A 115 15.42 -6.39 -3.44
C GLU A 115 14.33 -7.11 -2.62
N SER A 116 14.72 -8.21 -1.99
CA SER A 116 13.85 -9.05 -1.17
C SER A 116 14.43 -9.23 0.23
N VAL A 117 13.56 -9.50 1.20
CA VAL A 117 13.93 -9.96 2.53
C VAL A 117 13.08 -11.17 2.90
N GLU A 118 13.72 -12.18 3.47
CA GLU A 118 13.03 -13.26 4.17
C GLU A 118 12.85 -12.90 5.63
N LEU A 119 11.60 -12.95 6.09
CA LEU A 119 11.23 -12.83 7.48
C LEU A 119 11.05 -14.22 8.07
N PRO A 120 11.65 -14.49 9.24
CA PRO A 120 11.57 -15.81 9.84
C PRO A 120 10.12 -16.19 10.20
N GLY A 121 9.89 -17.49 10.28
CA GLY A 121 8.71 -18.06 10.89
C GLY A 121 8.69 -17.87 12.41
N ASP A 122 7.58 -18.29 13.02
CA ASP A 122 7.42 -18.46 14.46
C ASP A 122 6.69 -19.78 14.69
N GLU A 123 7.45 -20.82 15.03
CA GLU A 123 6.92 -22.18 15.23
C GLU A 123 5.89 -22.22 16.38
N GLN A 124 6.07 -21.41 17.42
CA GLN A 124 5.14 -21.40 18.57
C GLN A 124 3.78 -20.82 18.17
N ARG A 125 3.77 -19.90 17.20
CA ARG A 125 2.56 -19.29 16.65
C ARG A 125 2.09 -19.96 15.34
N GLY A 126 2.79 -20.97 14.85
CA GLY A 126 2.48 -21.65 13.59
C GLY A 126 2.66 -20.75 12.35
N LEU A 127 3.58 -19.78 12.39
CA LEU A 127 3.85 -18.88 11.28
C LEU A 127 4.99 -19.43 10.41
N GLU A 128 4.70 -19.72 9.14
CA GLU A 128 5.70 -20.15 8.15
C GLU A 128 6.48 -18.96 7.59
N PRO A 129 7.80 -19.06 7.27
CA PRO A 129 8.61 -17.98 6.69
C PRO A 129 7.94 -17.20 5.57
N LEU A 130 8.22 -15.90 5.48
CA LEU A 130 7.63 -14.99 4.48
C LEU A 130 8.71 -14.23 3.73
N GLU A 131 8.70 -14.29 2.41
CA GLU A 131 9.53 -13.44 1.56
C GLU A 131 8.74 -12.19 1.15
N VAL A 132 9.36 -11.03 1.35
CA VAL A 132 8.84 -9.73 0.93
C VAL A 132 9.77 -9.15 -0.14
N THR A 133 9.26 -8.95 -1.34
CA THR A 133 9.99 -8.33 -2.45
C THR A 133 9.45 -6.92 -2.70
N ALA A 134 10.31 -5.91 -2.67
CA ALA A 134 9.90 -4.56 -3.03
C ALA A 134 9.72 -4.43 -4.55
N THR A 135 8.61 -3.88 -5.02
CA THR A 135 8.33 -3.72 -6.46
C THR A 135 8.55 -2.27 -6.92
N PRO A 136 8.90 -2.04 -8.20
CA PRO A 136 9.07 -0.69 -8.73
C PRO A 136 7.81 0.16 -8.57
N CYS A 137 7.99 1.39 -8.07
CA CYS A 137 6.95 2.42 -8.04
C CYS A 137 7.48 3.76 -8.50
N ARG A 138 6.57 4.61 -8.95
CA ARG A 138 6.87 6.01 -9.25
C ARG A 138 5.70 6.90 -8.87
N HIS A 139 5.88 7.70 -7.82
CA HIS A 139 4.89 8.66 -7.36
C HIS A 139 4.99 9.97 -8.16
N GLY A 140 4.42 9.98 -9.37
CA GLY A 140 4.41 11.14 -10.25
C GLY A 140 5.15 11.01 -11.59
N PRO A 141 5.29 12.12 -12.32
CA PRO A 141 5.92 12.16 -13.64
C PRO A 141 7.41 11.85 -13.60
N PRO A 142 8.05 11.58 -14.77
CA PRO A 142 9.50 11.52 -14.85
C PRO A 142 10.15 12.77 -14.23
N LEU A 143 11.31 12.59 -13.59
CA LEU A 143 12.13 13.64 -12.96
C LEU A 143 11.58 14.25 -11.65
N THR A 144 10.40 13.85 -11.15
CA THR A 144 9.88 14.36 -9.87
C THR A 144 10.38 13.62 -8.64
N ARG A 145 11.08 12.49 -8.79
CA ARG A 145 11.59 11.65 -7.70
C ARG A 145 12.33 12.41 -6.57
N PRO A 146 13.22 13.39 -6.85
CA PRO A 146 13.89 14.15 -5.79
C PRO A 146 12.94 14.97 -4.91
N ILE A 147 11.73 15.23 -5.40
CA ILE A 147 10.71 16.07 -4.76
C ILE A 147 9.67 15.20 -4.04
N VAL A 148 9.20 14.15 -4.73
CA VAL A 148 8.11 13.26 -4.29
C VAL A 148 8.60 12.07 -3.49
N GLY A 149 9.91 11.85 -3.39
CA GLY A 149 10.54 10.78 -2.61
C GLY A 149 10.58 9.40 -3.27
N ASP A 150 11.19 8.45 -2.55
CA ASP A 150 11.23 7.04 -2.93
C ASP A 150 9.95 6.34 -2.51
N VAL A 151 9.38 5.53 -3.39
CA VAL A 151 8.22 4.67 -3.12
C VAL A 151 8.49 3.28 -3.69
N VAL A 152 7.94 2.26 -3.03
CA VAL A 152 7.94 0.86 -3.50
C VAL A 152 6.57 0.22 -3.24
N GLY A 153 6.24 -0.80 -4.02
CA GLY A 153 5.18 -1.75 -3.68
C GLY A 153 5.78 -2.98 -3.01
N PHE A 154 4.95 -3.97 -2.65
CA PHE A 154 5.40 -5.18 -1.96
C PHE A 154 4.70 -6.41 -2.52
N ALA A 155 5.48 -7.36 -3.03
CA ALA A 155 5.01 -8.69 -3.41
C ALA A 155 5.41 -9.70 -2.33
N LEU A 156 4.44 -10.46 -1.84
CA LEU A 156 4.54 -11.37 -0.70
C LEU A 156 4.40 -12.81 -1.17
N ARG A 157 5.31 -13.68 -0.74
CA ARG A 157 5.21 -15.12 -1.01
C ARG A 157 5.83 -15.94 0.10
N ARG A 158 5.49 -17.21 0.17
CA ARG A 158 6.30 -18.17 0.92
C ARG A 158 7.62 -18.36 0.17
N PRO A 159 8.76 -18.46 0.88
CA PRO A 159 10.02 -18.79 0.25
C PRO A 159 9.93 -20.06 -0.59
N GLY A 160 10.44 -20.00 -1.82
CA GLY A 160 10.40 -21.12 -2.77
C GLY A 160 9.05 -21.37 -3.45
N ALA A 161 8.00 -20.58 -3.19
CA ALA A 161 6.75 -20.68 -3.95
C ALA A 161 6.91 -20.08 -5.36
N ASP A 162 6.27 -20.71 -6.35
CA ASP A 162 6.31 -20.30 -7.76
C ASP A 162 5.65 -18.93 -8.01
N GLY A 163 4.59 -18.61 -7.26
CA GLY A 163 3.84 -17.35 -7.37
C GLY A 163 3.78 -16.54 -6.08
N PHE A 164 3.24 -15.33 -6.18
CA PHE A 164 3.03 -14.40 -5.08
C PHE A 164 1.60 -14.48 -4.56
N ALA A 165 1.45 -14.60 -3.23
CA ALA A 165 0.14 -14.65 -2.60
C ALA A 165 -0.55 -13.28 -2.63
N VAL A 166 0.21 -12.21 -2.40
CA VAL A 166 -0.31 -10.84 -2.38
C VAL A 166 0.67 -9.89 -3.05
N TRP A 167 0.18 -8.98 -3.88
CA TRP A 167 0.94 -7.81 -4.32
C TRP A 167 0.21 -6.52 -3.96
N VAL A 168 0.87 -5.68 -3.15
CA VAL A 168 0.43 -4.31 -2.88
C VAL A 168 1.19 -3.38 -3.82
N THR A 169 0.48 -2.60 -4.65
CA THR A 169 1.16 -1.79 -5.65
C THR A 169 1.93 -0.63 -5.05
N GLY A 170 1.53 -0.12 -3.88
CA GLY A 170 1.98 1.16 -3.37
C GLY A 170 1.54 2.32 -4.27
N ASP A 171 1.94 3.53 -3.89
CA ASP A 171 1.56 4.77 -4.57
C ASP A 171 2.36 4.98 -5.86
N THR A 172 1.74 4.66 -6.99
CA THR A 172 2.43 4.65 -8.28
C THR A 172 1.54 5.13 -9.42
N VAL A 173 2.12 5.80 -10.41
CA VAL A 173 1.47 6.08 -11.68
C VAL A 173 1.55 4.88 -12.63
N TRP A 174 0.73 4.87 -13.68
CA TRP A 174 0.89 3.90 -14.76
C TRP A 174 2.14 4.20 -15.60
N TYR A 175 3.21 3.42 -15.44
CA TYR A 175 4.46 3.57 -16.20
C TYR A 175 5.11 2.22 -16.54
N GLY A 176 6.29 2.26 -17.19
CA GLY A 176 7.01 1.04 -17.62
C GLY A 176 7.29 0.07 -16.48
N GLY A 177 7.81 0.55 -15.34
CA GLY A 177 8.18 -0.34 -14.23
C GLY A 177 7.01 -1.11 -13.60
N VAL A 178 5.82 -0.50 -13.50
CA VAL A 178 4.60 -1.19 -13.03
C VAL A 178 4.09 -2.19 -14.06
N ARG A 179 4.18 -1.85 -15.35
CA ARG A 179 3.83 -2.78 -16.44
C ARG A 179 4.75 -3.98 -16.47
N ASP A 180 6.06 -3.74 -16.36
CA ASP A 180 7.08 -4.80 -16.29
C ASP A 180 6.89 -5.65 -15.04
N ALA A 181 6.47 -5.07 -13.92
CA ALA A 181 6.14 -5.83 -12.71
C ALA A 181 4.91 -6.71 -12.94
N ALA A 182 3.84 -6.18 -13.54
CA ALA A 182 2.66 -6.96 -13.88
C ALA A 182 2.94 -8.13 -14.84
N ASP A 183 3.93 -7.99 -15.74
CA ASP A 183 4.33 -9.08 -16.64
C ASP A 183 5.17 -10.16 -15.95
N ARG A 184 5.83 -9.83 -14.83
CA ARG A 184 6.79 -10.71 -14.14
C ARG A 184 6.20 -11.41 -12.93
N LEU A 185 5.20 -10.80 -12.31
CA LEU A 185 4.60 -11.29 -11.07
C LEU A 185 3.37 -12.13 -11.43
N ASP A 186 3.42 -13.42 -11.09
CA ASP A 186 2.22 -14.25 -10.99
C ASP A 186 1.62 -14.04 -9.59
N VAL A 187 0.44 -13.43 -9.51
CA VAL A 187 -0.14 -12.93 -8.25
C VAL A 187 -1.54 -13.46 -8.03
N ASP A 188 -1.79 -14.05 -6.86
CA ASP A 188 -3.13 -14.50 -6.47
C ASP A 188 -4.05 -13.32 -6.10
N VAL A 189 -3.58 -12.43 -5.21
CA VAL A 189 -4.34 -11.26 -4.73
C VAL A 189 -3.58 -9.96 -5.01
N ALA A 190 -4.18 -9.03 -5.74
CA ALA A 190 -3.64 -7.69 -5.95
C ALA A 190 -4.38 -6.65 -5.09
N ILE A 191 -3.65 -5.81 -4.37
CA ILE A 191 -4.16 -4.63 -3.66
C ILE A 191 -3.61 -3.40 -4.38
N VAL A 192 -4.47 -2.73 -5.13
CA VAL A 192 -4.08 -1.63 -6.01
C VAL A 192 -4.42 -0.29 -5.36
N ASN A 193 -3.40 0.55 -5.13
CA ASN A 193 -3.63 1.92 -4.69
C ASN A 193 -4.10 2.76 -5.90
N VAL A 194 -5.24 3.40 -5.74
CA VAL A 194 -5.93 4.19 -6.77
C VAL A 194 -6.30 5.51 -6.15
N GLY A 195 -6.16 6.63 -6.85
CA GLY A 195 -6.67 7.91 -6.32
C GLY A 195 -6.67 9.04 -7.35
N GLY A 196 -5.94 8.84 -8.45
CA GLY A 196 -5.80 9.86 -9.49
C GLY A 196 -5.35 11.20 -8.91
N VAL A 197 -4.45 11.17 -7.92
CA VAL A 197 -4.04 12.37 -7.19
C VAL A 197 -3.49 13.40 -8.17
N ARG A 198 -4.02 14.62 -8.12
CA ARG A 198 -3.45 15.79 -8.80
C ARG A 198 -3.46 16.95 -7.84
N PHE A 199 -2.46 17.81 -7.98
CA PHE A 199 -2.44 19.09 -7.28
C PHE A 199 -2.64 20.20 -8.29
N GLY A 200 -3.47 21.20 -7.96
CA GLY A 200 -3.79 22.30 -8.88
C GLY A 200 -2.54 23.02 -9.42
N ILE A 201 -1.47 23.08 -8.61
CA ILE A 201 -0.19 23.70 -8.98
C ILE A 201 0.62 22.91 -10.02
N THR A 202 0.35 21.61 -10.19
CA THR A 202 1.08 20.73 -11.12
C THR A 202 0.28 20.36 -12.37
N GLY A 203 -0.88 21.00 -12.56
CA GLY A 203 -1.67 20.90 -13.78
C GLY A 203 -2.24 19.49 -14.02
N PRO A 204 -2.14 18.91 -15.23
CA PRO A 204 -2.76 17.63 -15.57
C PRO A 204 -1.99 16.40 -15.04
N LEU A 205 -0.92 16.59 -14.27
CA LEU A 205 -0.04 15.52 -13.84
C LEU A 205 -0.68 14.71 -12.71
N HIS A 206 -0.68 13.39 -12.87
CA HIS A 206 -1.12 12.46 -11.83
C HIS A 206 0.08 11.95 -11.02
N TYR A 207 -0.16 11.70 -9.74
CA TYR A 207 0.83 11.14 -8.81
C TYR A 207 0.57 9.67 -8.46
N THR A 208 -0.68 9.22 -8.67
CA THR A 208 -1.09 7.83 -8.53
C THR A 208 -1.94 7.40 -9.74
N MET A 209 -2.23 6.11 -9.86
CA MET A 209 -3.14 5.59 -10.87
C MET A 209 -4.55 6.16 -10.69
N THR A 210 -5.20 6.47 -11.81
CA THR A 210 -6.66 6.59 -11.91
C THR A 210 -7.31 5.20 -11.90
N GLY A 211 -8.60 5.11 -11.61
CA GLY A 211 -9.40 3.90 -11.68
C GLY A 211 -9.30 3.21 -13.04
N ARG A 212 -9.31 3.98 -14.14
CA ARG A 212 -9.08 3.39 -15.49
C ARG A 212 -7.72 2.73 -15.63
N GLN A 213 -6.67 3.35 -15.09
CA GLN A 213 -5.32 2.78 -15.12
C GLN A 213 -5.19 1.57 -14.18
N ALA A 214 -5.88 1.60 -13.04
CA ALA A 214 -5.96 0.46 -12.13
C ALA A 214 -6.67 -0.73 -12.79
N VAL A 215 -7.76 -0.50 -13.51
CA VAL A 215 -8.41 -1.53 -14.34
C VAL A 215 -7.45 -2.06 -15.41
N SER A 216 -6.71 -1.19 -16.12
CA SER A 216 -5.67 -1.65 -17.07
C SER A 216 -4.58 -2.49 -16.42
N LEU A 217 -4.20 -2.20 -15.17
CA LEU A 217 -3.27 -3.03 -14.41
C LEU A 217 -3.86 -4.41 -14.13
N VAL A 218 -5.10 -4.47 -13.64
CA VAL A 218 -5.79 -5.74 -13.34
C VAL A 218 -5.98 -6.58 -14.61
N GLN A 219 -6.29 -5.95 -15.76
CA GLN A 219 -6.37 -6.64 -17.06
C GLN A 219 -5.04 -7.26 -17.48
N ARG A 220 -3.92 -6.61 -17.16
CA ARG A 220 -2.59 -7.09 -17.53
C ARG A 220 -2.06 -8.16 -16.58
N LEU A 221 -2.34 -8.00 -15.28
CA LEU A 221 -1.88 -8.89 -14.22
C LEU A 221 -2.72 -10.16 -14.10
N GLU A 222 -4.01 -10.08 -14.43
CA GLU A 222 -4.98 -11.18 -14.34
C GLU A 222 -5.00 -11.92 -12.98
N PRO A 223 -5.00 -11.21 -11.82
CA PRO A 223 -4.97 -11.86 -10.52
C PRO A 223 -6.29 -12.58 -10.25
N ARG A 224 -6.29 -13.60 -9.40
CA ARG A 224 -7.54 -14.25 -8.97
C ARG A 224 -8.47 -13.25 -8.27
N VAL A 225 -7.90 -12.36 -7.46
CA VAL A 225 -8.63 -11.28 -6.78
C VAL A 225 -7.92 -9.94 -6.92
N ALA A 226 -8.68 -8.89 -7.24
CA ALA A 226 -8.24 -7.50 -7.22
C ALA A 226 -9.06 -6.71 -6.18
N ALA A 227 -8.38 -6.16 -5.18
CA ALA A 227 -8.92 -5.20 -4.23
C ALA A 227 -8.28 -3.83 -4.45
N PHE A 228 -8.96 -2.77 -4.03
CA PHE A 228 -8.50 -1.41 -4.21
C PHE A 228 -8.36 -0.70 -2.86
N ALA A 229 -7.40 0.20 -2.78
CA ALA A 229 -7.15 1.06 -1.62
C ALA A 229 -6.76 2.46 -2.10
N HIS A 230 -6.60 3.38 -1.15
CA HIS A 230 -6.13 4.75 -1.36
C HIS A 230 -7.00 5.65 -2.24
N TYR A 231 -8.28 5.31 -2.47
CA TYR A 231 -9.17 6.05 -3.38
C TYR A 231 -10.07 7.08 -2.68
N ASP A 232 -9.91 7.27 -1.38
CA ASP A 232 -10.70 8.18 -0.55
C ASP A 232 -9.97 8.52 0.77
N GLY A 233 -10.64 9.28 1.65
CA GLY A 233 -10.12 9.61 2.97
C GLY A 233 -9.22 10.85 3.00
N TRP A 234 -8.81 11.37 1.85
CA TRP A 234 -8.00 12.58 1.73
C TRP A 234 -8.55 13.53 0.65
N SER A 235 -8.37 14.85 0.85
CA SER A 235 -8.99 15.87 0.00
C SER A 235 -8.35 16.04 -1.39
N HIS A 236 -7.20 15.44 -1.64
CA HIS A 236 -6.47 15.57 -2.91
C HIS A 236 -6.90 14.55 -3.98
N PHE A 237 -7.80 13.63 -3.67
CA PHE A 237 -8.31 12.65 -4.64
C PHE A 237 -9.31 13.31 -5.58
N LEU A 238 -9.06 13.21 -6.88
CA LEU A 238 -9.94 13.76 -7.91
C LEU A 238 -10.74 12.69 -8.64
N ASP A 239 -10.18 11.48 -8.78
CA ASP A 239 -10.89 10.35 -9.38
C ASP A 239 -11.81 9.71 -8.34
N GLY A 240 -11.29 9.50 -7.13
CA GLY A 240 -12.07 9.11 -5.96
C GLY A 240 -12.77 7.75 -6.09
N PRO A 241 -13.73 7.46 -5.20
CA PRO A 241 -14.56 6.26 -5.27
C PRO A 241 -15.36 6.15 -6.57
N ASP A 242 -15.89 7.27 -7.07
CA ASP A 242 -16.78 7.30 -8.23
C ASP A 242 -16.04 6.99 -9.53
N GLY A 243 -14.84 7.55 -9.70
CA GLY A 243 -13.99 7.29 -10.87
C GLY A 243 -13.53 5.83 -10.93
N LEU A 244 -13.17 5.25 -9.78
CA LEU A 244 -12.85 3.83 -9.66
C LEU A 244 -14.06 2.94 -9.97
N ARG A 245 -15.22 3.22 -9.35
CA ARG A 245 -16.46 2.46 -9.59
C ARG A 245 -16.88 2.49 -11.06
N THR A 246 -16.90 3.68 -11.66
CA THR A 246 -17.22 3.86 -13.09
C THR A 246 -16.27 3.08 -13.98
N ALA A 247 -14.96 3.08 -13.66
CA ALA A 247 -13.98 2.33 -14.44
C ALA A 247 -14.18 0.81 -14.34
N VAL A 248 -14.50 0.30 -13.15
CA VAL A 248 -14.80 -1.14 -12.94
C VAL A 248 -16.08 -1.54 -13.65
N GLU A 249 -17.16 -0.76 -13.52
CA GLU A 249 -18.46 -1.03 -14.16
C GLU A 249 -18.37 -1.03 -15.69
N ALA A 250 -17.45 -0.26 -16.26
CA ALA A 250 -17.18 -0.22 -17.69
C ALA A 250 -16.25 -1.34 -18.19
N ALA A 251 -15.65 -2.14 -17.30
CA ALA A 251 -14.72 -3.20 -17.67
C ALA A 251 -15.46 -4.48 -18.13
N PRO A 252 -14.79 -5.41 -18.85
CA PRO A 252 -15.38 -6.72 -19.17
C PRO A 252 -15.82 -7.49 -17.92
N SER A 253 -16.85 -8.33 -18.04
CA SER A 253 -17.41 -9.12 -16.93
C SER A 253 -16.35 -9.97 -16.23
N GLU A 254 -15.41 -10.55 -16.98
CA GLU A 254 -14.34 -11.39 -16.46
C GLU A 254 -13.39 -10.62 -15.54
N LEU A 255 -13.25 -9.30 -15.74
CA LEU A 255 -12.51 -8.45 -14.82
C LEU A 255 -13.35 -8.10 -13.60
N GLN A 256 -14.62 -7.76 -13.80
CA GLN A 256 -15.53 -7.43 -12.70
C GLN A 256 -15.63 -8.59 -11.70
N ASP A 257 -15.64 -9.84 -12.18
CA ASP A 257 -15.67 -11.05 -11.36
C ASP A 257 -14.42 -11.22 -10.48
N ARG A 258 -13.28 -10.62 -10.86
CA ARG A 258 -12.05 -10.60 -10.06
C ARG A 258 -12.07 -9.52 -8.99
N VAL A 259 -12.93 -8.51 -9.12
CA VAL A 259 -12.95 -7.38 -8.19
C VAL A 259 -13.61 -7.77 -6.88
N ARG A 260 -12.88 -7.55 -5.78
CA ARG A 260 -13.40 -7.68 -4.43
C ARG A 260 -13.41 -6.32 -3.74
N TRP A 261 -14.61 -5.76 -3.59
CA TRP A 261 -14.82 -4.56 -2.79
C TRP A 261 -14.67 -4.88 -1.30
N LEU A 262 -13.89 -4.07 -0.59
CA LEU A 262 -13.64 -4.20 0.83
C LEU A 262 -14.49 -3.17 1.60
N PRO A 263 -15.54 -3.58 2.33
CA PRO A 263 -16.24 -2.68 3.22
C PRO A 263 -15.33 -2.26 4.38
N ASP A 264 -15.45 -1.00 4.79
CA ASP A 264 -14.62 -0.46 5.86
C ASP A 264 -14.80 -1.19 7.19
N GLY A 265 -13.67 -1.55 7.80
CA GLY A 265 -13.60 -2.25 9.08
C GLY A 265 -14.12 -3.69 9.06
N ARG A 266 -14.49 -4.24 7.89
CA ARG A 266 -14.98 -5.62 7.77
C ARG A 266 -13.96 -6.50 7.07
N SER A 267 -13.63 -7.62 7.73
CA SER A 267 -12.78 -8.65 7.15
C SER A 267 -13.51 -9.37 6.02
N VAL A 268 -12.88 -9.41 4.86
CA VAL A 268 -13.36 -10.12 3.67
C VAL A 268 -12.37 -11.21 3.34
N GLU A 269 -12.89 -12.41 3.24
CA GLU A 269 -12.14 -13.58 2.78
C GLU A 269 -11.99 -13.55 1.26
N VAL A 270 -10.76 -13.79 0.83
CA VAL A 270 -10.36 -13.77 -0.58
C VAL A 270 -9.60 -15.02 -0.95
#